data_AF-A4XZD6-F1
#
_entry.id   AF-A4XZD6-F1
#
_cell.length_a   1.000
_cell.length_b   1.000
_cell.length_c   1.000
_cell.angle_alpha   90.00
_cell.angle_beta   90.00
_cell.angle_gamma   90.00
#
_symmetry.space_group_name_H-M   'P 1'
#
loop_
_entity.id
_entity.type
_entity.pdbx_description
1 polymer ?
#
loop_
_entity_poly.entity_id
_entity_poly.type
_entity_poly.pdbx_seq_one_letter_code
_entity_poly.pdbx_strand_id
1 'polypeptide(L)'
;MHAEPYVALIEAPCLQSGEVEREHLVSLDRPEVHATTQGEQGPPGRQGAPGPAGGAAVERLAGETLSALRAVYELDGHVFALDYRDSEHIDLLLGVTLTAADPGQPINVQRLGAVDDDGWNWQPGRVWLGSAGSLTQTPPADGYDVLLGAAVASGRLLLNLQDPIELE
;
A
#
# COMPACT_ATOMS: atom_id res chain seq x y z
N MET A 1 -0.35 -19.25 60.56
CA MET A 1 -1.64 -19.66 59.96
C MET A 1 -1.59 -21.17 59.91
N HIS A 2 -2.33 -21.87 60.80
CA HIS A 2 -2.25 -23.33 60.90
C HIS A 2 -3.05 -23.94 59.73
N ALA A 3 -2.39 -24.67 58.84
CA ALA A 3 -3.05 -25.46 57.81
C ALA A 3 -3.62 -26.72 58.46
N GLU A 4 -4.90 -26.99 58.27
CA GLU A 4 -5.49 -28.26 58.72
C GLU A 4 -5.04 -29.38 57.77
N PRO A 5 -4.48 -30.49 58.30
CA PRO A 5 -4.09 -31.62 57.47
C PRO A 5 -5.32 -32.24 56.84
N TYR A 6 -5.24 -32.61 55.56
CA TYR A 6 -6.27 -33.41 54.92
C TYR A 6 -5.73 -34.81 54.59
N VAL A 7 -6.58 -35.82 54.76
CA VAL A 7 -6.27 -37.22 54.47
C VAL A 7 -6.84 -37.54 53.09
N ALA A 8 -5.99 -38.00 52.18
CA ALA A 8 -6.42 -38.59 50.92
C ALA A 8 -6.36 -40.11 51.02
N LEU A 9 -7.46 -40.79 50.67
CA LEU A 9 -7.52 -42.25 50.56
C LEU A 9 -7.28 -42.64 49.10
N ILE A 10 -6.28 -43.48 48.87
CA ILE A 10 -6.11 -44.14 47.57
C ILE A 10 -6.59 -45.59 47.74
N GLU A 11 -7.64 -45.93 46.98
CA GLU A 11 -8.10 -47.31 46.85
C GLU A 11 -7.57 -47.86 45.52
N ALA A 12 -6.66 -48.82 45.61
CA ALA A 12 -6.10 -49.50 44.44
C ALA A 12 -6.64 -50.95 44.41
N PRO A 13 -7.51 -51.31 43.46
CA PRO A 13 -8.01 -52.67 43.35
C PRO A 13 -6.92 -53.59 42.77
N CYS A 14 -6.58 -54.68 43.48
CA CYS A 14 -5.70 -55.71 42.96
C CYS A 14 -6.46 -56.62 41.99
N LEU A 15 -6.14 -56.51 40.70
CA LEU A 15 -6.86 -57.20 39.63
C LEU A 15 -6.74 -58.74 39.66
N GLN A 16 -5.80 -59.29 40.44
CA GLN A 16 -5.57 -60.74 40.52
C GLN A 16 -6.19 -61.41 41.75
N SER A 17 -6.27 -60.72 42.90
CA SER A 17 -6.84 -61.27 44.15
C SER A 17 -8.25 -60.76 44.44
N GLY A 18 -8.71 -59.69 43.79
CA GLY A 18 -9.99 -59.05 44.07
C GLY A 18 -10.03 -58.26 45.37
N GLU A 19 -8.89 -58.15 46.08
CA GLU A 19 -8.75 -57.35 47.29
C GLU A 19 -8.49 -55.88 46.94
N VAL A 20 -9.03 -54.96 47.74
CA VAL A 20 -8.79 -53.52 47.61
C VAL A 20 -7.71 -53.13 48.61
N GLU A 21 -6.55 -52.73 48.09
CA GLU A 21 -5.50 -52.16 48.92
C GLU A 21 -5.84 -50.69 49.22
N ARG A 22 -5.78 -50.31 50.49
CA ARG A 22 -6.14 -48.97 50.97
C ARG A 22 -4.91 -48.30 51.57
N GLU A 23 -4.39 -47.30 50.88
CA GLU A 23 -3.27 -46.50 51.36
C GLU A 23 -3.76 -45.11 51.78
N HIS A 24 -3.34 -44.67 52.97
CA HIS A 24 -3.70 -43.37 53.53
C HIS A 24 -2.50 -42.44 53.39
N LEU A 25 -2.64 -41.41 52.54
CA LEU A 25 -1.62 -40.37 52.38
C LEU A 25 -2.02 -39.13 53.18
N VAL A 26 -1.10 -38.66 54.02
CA VAL A 26 -1.23 -37.41 54.77
C VAL A 26 -0.31 -36.39 54.10
N SER A 27 -0.87 -35.40 53.41
CA SER A 27 -0.09 -34.28 52.86
C SER A 27 -0.18 -33.07 53.79
N LEU A 28 0.97 -32.47 54.08
CA LEU A 28 1.09 -31.22 54.85
C LEU A 28 1.17 -29.98 53.95
N ASP A 29 1.28 -30.17 52.63
CA ASP A 29 1.48 -29.08 51.68
C ASP A 29 0.36 -29.02 50.65
N ARG A 30 -0.14 -27.80 50.41
CA ARG A 30 -1.24 -27.54 49.47
C ARG A 30 -0.61 -26.94 48.21
N PRO A 31 -0.67 -27.59 47.04
CA PRO A 31 -0.16 -26.96 45.83
C PRO A 31 -0.99 -25.71 45.53
N GLU A 32 -0.31 -24.57 45.41
CA GLU A 32 -0.92 -23.30 45.02
C GLU A 32 -1.30 -23.37 43.53
N VAL A 33 -2.59 -23.54 43.25
CA VAL A 33 -3.10 -23.59 41.88
C VAL A 33 -3.28 -22.15 41.38
N HIS A 34 -2.32 -21.66 40.61
CA HIS A 34 -2.44 -20.41 39.86
C HIS A 34 -3.10 -20.69 38.51
N ALA A 35 -4.37 -20.29 38.36
CA ALA A 35 -5.06 -20.31 37.07
C ALA A 35 -4.62 -19.10 36.24
N THR A 36 -3.69 -19.29 35.30
CA THR A 36 -3.42 -18.29 34.27
C THR A 36 -4.53 -18.35 33.23
N THR A 37 -5.34 -17.30 33.12
CA THR A 37 -6.28 -17.15 32.01
C THR A 37 -5.52 -17.16 30.69
N GLN A 38 -5.97 -17.97 29.72
CA GLN A 38 -5.36 -18.04 28.40
C GLN A 38 -5.58 -16.69 27.70
N GLY A 39 -4.52 -16.01 27.27
CA GLY A 39 -4.65 -14.78 26.49
C GLY A 39 -5.23 -15.10 25.12
N GLU A 40 -6.44 -14.62 24.83
CA GLU A 40 -7.05 -14.77 23.51
C GLU A 40 -6.45 -13.75 22.53
N GLN A 41 -6.07 -14.21 21.34
CA GLN A 41 -5.65 -13.32 20.27
C GLN A 41 -6.81 -12.39 19.90
N GLY A 42 -6.53 -11.08 19.81
CA GLY A 42 -7.52 -10.13 19.29
C GLY A 42 -7.96 -10.48 17.87
N PRO A 43 -9.14 -10.02 17.43
CA PRO A 43 -9.61 -10.26 16.07
C PRO A 43 -8.57 -9.75 15.05
N PRO A 44 -8.43 -10.41 13.89
CA PRO A 44 -7.60 -9.90 12.80
C PRO A 44 -7.92 -8.43 12.51
N GLY A 45 -6.88 -7.65 12.19
CA GLY A 45 -7.05 -6.26 11.79
C GLY A 45 -7.97 -6.11 10.57
N ARG A 46 -8.56 -4.93 10.38
CA ARG A 46 -9.35 -4.64 9.17
C ARG A 46 -8.46 -4.81 7.93
N GLN A 47 -9.00 -5.42 6.88
CA GLN A 47 -8.34 -5.45 5.58
C GLN A 47 -8.07 -4.01 5.11
N GLY A 48 -6.87 -3.76 4.58
CA GLY A 48 -6.52 -2.46 3.98
C GLY A 48 -7.39 -2.13 2.75
N ALA A 49 -7.39 -0.87 2.33
CA ALA A 49 -8.09 -0.47 1.10
C ALA A 49 -7.55 -1.29 -0.09
N PRO A 50 -8.40 -1.77 -1.01
CA PRO A 50 -7.95 -2.37 -2.26
C PRO A 50 -6.99 -1.41 -2.98
N GLY A 51 -5.84 -1.93 -3.41
CA GLY A 51 -4.93 -1.17 -4.27
C GLY A 51 -5.58 -0.83 -5.62
N PRO A 52 -5.01 0.11 -6.39
CA PRO A 52 -5.51 0.44 -7.72
C PRO A 52 -5.64 -0.81 -8.61
N ALA A 53 -6.60 -0.81 -9.53
CA ALA A 53 -6.77 -1.93 -10.46
C ALA A 53 -5.48 -2.17 -11.27
N GLY A 54 -4.99 -3.42 -11.20
CA GLY A 54 -3.74 -3.97 -11.75
C GLY A 54 -2.84 -3.07 -12.60
N GLY A 55 -1.63 -2.78 -12.10
CA GLY A 55 -0.43 -2.39 -12.84
C GLY A 55 -0.44 -1.04 -13.58
N ALA A 56 -1.62 -0.48 -13.82
CA ALA A 56 -1.80 0.80 -14.50
C ALA A 56 -1.39 1.98 -13.61
N ALA A 57 -1.45 1.84 -12.29
CA ALA A 57 -1.00 2.85 -11.34
C ALA A 57 -0.01 2.27 -10.33
N VAL A 58 0.91 3.11 -9.88
CA VAL A 58 1.91 2.81 -8.85
C VAL A 58 1.86 3.86 -7.75
N GLU A 59 2.05 3.44 -6.51
CA GLU A 59 2.23 4.34 -5.38
C GLU A 59 3.73 4.62 -5.17
N ARG A 60 4.06 5.89 -4.94
CA ARG A 60 5.41 6.40 -4.66
C ARG A 60 5.36 7.47 -3.59
N LEU A 61 6.51 8.02 -3.21
CA LEU A 61 6.59 9.20 -2.36
C LEU A 61 6.81 10.44 -3.22
N ALA A 62 6.09 11.52 -2.91
CA ALA A 62 6.34 12.80 -3.55
C ALA A 62 7.68 13.38 -3.08
N GLY A 63 8.54 13.82 -4.00
CA GLY A 63 9.79 14.51 -3.70
C GLY A 63 9.62 16.01 -3.53
N GLU A 64 8.52 16.57 -4.05
CA GLU A 64 8.12 17.96 -3.92
C GLU A 64 6.59 18.07 -3.73
N THR A 65 6.05 19.26 -3.50
CA THR A 65 4.59 19.46 -3.52
C THR A 65 4.08 19.29 -4.95
N LEU A 66 3.27 18.25 -5.17
CA LEU A 66 2.71 17.92 -6.47
C LEU A 66 1.19 18.08 -6.45
N SER A 67 0.65 18.65 -7.53
CA SER A 67 -0.78 18.62 -7.80
C SER A 67 -1.18 17.32 -8.50
N ALA A 68 -2.47 16.99 -8.46
CA ALA A 68 -3.03 15.97 -9.35
C ALA A 68 -2.87 16.40 -10.82
N LEU A 69 -2.91 15.42 -11.71
CA LEU A 69 -2.85 15.60 -13.17
C LEU A 69 -1.56 16.32 -13.61
N ARG A 70 -0.43 15.84 -13.07
CA ARG A 70 0.91 16.25 -13.50
C ARG A 70 1.67 15.07 -14.06
N ALA A 71 2.30 15.25 -15.21
CA ALA A 71 3.31 14.34 -15.71
C ALA A 71 4.57 14.46 -14.84
N VAL A 72 5.11 13.31 -14.45
CA VAL A 72 6.16 13.22 -13.42
C VAL A 72 7.22 12.20 -13.79
N TYR A 73 8.42 12.39 -13.26
CA TYR A 73 9.50 11.41 -13.29
C TYR A 73 9.80 10.88 -11.89
N GLU A 74 10.52 9.76 -11.81
CA GLU A 74 10.98 9.16 -10.56
C GLU A 74 12.50 9.20 -10.48
N LEU A 75 13.04 9.69 -9.37
CA LEU A 75 14.46 9.69 -9.06
C LEU A 75 14.65 9.31 -7.59
N ASP A 76 15.51 8.32 -7.33
CA ASP A 76 15.83 7.84 -5.98
C ASP A 76 14.58 7.55 -5.10
N GLY A 77 13.55 6.95 -5.71
CA GLY A 77 12.30 6.56 -5.02
C GLY A 77 11.35 7.72 -4.72
N HIS A 78 11.65 8.93 -5.19
CA HIS A 78 10.82 10.11 -5.05
C HIS A 78 10.34 10.60 -6.42
N VAL A 79 9.15 11.22 -6.44
CA VAL A 79 8.49 11.66 -7.66
C VAL A 79 8.50 13.19 -7.75
N PHE A 80 8.85 13.71 -8.91
CA PHE A 80 8.96 15.14 -9.20
C PHE A 80 8.25 15.49 -10.51
N ALA A 81 7.81 16.74 -10.66
CA ALA A 81 7.19 17.23 -11.89
C ALA A 81 8.21 17.26 -13.02
N LEU A 82 7.84 16.69 -14.17
CA LEU A 82 8.73 16.66 -15.34
C LEU A 82 8.50 17.88 -16.23
N ASP A 83 9.55 18.63 -16.56
CA ASP A 83 9.46 19.68 -17.56
C ASP A 83 9.90 19.15 -18.94
N TYR A 84 9.21 19.54 -20.00
CA TYR A 84 9.58 19.15 -21.37
C TYR A 84 10.95 19.69 -21.82
N ARG A 85 11.56 20.62 -21.08
CA ARG A 85 12.93 21.11 -21.30
C ARG A 85 13.97 20.48 -20.38
N ASP A 86 13.58 19.56 -19.49
CA ASP A 86 14.50 18.94 -18.55
C ASP A 86 15.29 17.81 -19.20
N SER A 87 16.39 18.16 -19.88
CA SER A 87 17.27 17.17 -20.55
C SER A 87 17.93 16.18 -19.59
N GLU A 88 17.99 16.47 -18.28
CA GLU A 88 18.62 15.59 -17.30
C GLU A 88 17.69 14.43 -16.90
N HIS A 89 16.38 14.69 -16.86
CA HIS A 89 15.39 13.73 -16.35
C HIS A 89 14.32 13.29 -17.36
N ILE A 90 14.33 13.81 -18.60
CA ILE A 90 13.27 13.52 -19.61
C ILE A 90 13.07 12.02 -19.85
N ASP A 91 14.14 11.24 -19.84
CA ASP A 91 14.12 9.78 -20.06
C ASP A 91 13.58 8.99 -18.86
N LEU A 92 13.32 9.67 -17.72
CA LEU A 92 12.82 9.07 -16.49
C LEU A 92 11.30 9.23 -16.30
N LEU A 93 10.57 9.61 -17.36
CA LEU A 93 9.12 9.75 -17.34
C LEU A 93 8.44 8.51 -16.72
N LEU A 94 7.73 8.72 -15.60
CA LEU A 94 7.02 7.66 -14.91
C LEU A 94 5.56 7.56 -15.36
N GLY A 95 4.85 8.69 -15.40
CA GLY A 95 3.42 8.75 -15.69
C GLY A 95 2.76 10.05 -15.24
N VAL A 96 1.46 10.00 -14.93
CA VAL A 96 0.64 11.15 -14.52
C VAL A 96 0.08 10.95 -13.12
N THR A 97 0.20 11.95 -12.24
CA THR A 97 -0.36 11.90 -10.88
C THR A 97 -1.88 11.91 -10.89
N LEU A 98 -2.52 11.11 -10.03
CA LEU A 98 -3.98 11.09 -9.84
C LEU A 98 -4.43 11.90 -8.63
N THR A 99 -3.52 12.17 -7.71
CA THR A 99 -3.77 12.89 -6.46
C THR A 99 -2.71 13.95 -6.24
N ALA A 100 -3.03 14.96 -5.43
CA ALA A 100 -2.03 15.89 -4.91
C ALA A 100 -1.35 15.29 -3.68
N ALA A 101 -0.09 15.67 -3.43
CA ALA A 101 0.67 15.26 -2.27
C ALA A 101 1.76 16.28 -1.93
N ASP A 102 2.06 16.42 -0.64
CA ASP A 102 3.21 17.16 -0.14
C ASP A 102 4.46 16.25 -0.07
N PRO A 103 5.68 16.82 0.03
CA PRO A 103 6.90 16.03 0.08
C PRO A 103 6.87 14.94 1.16
N GLY A 104 7.31 13.74 0.80
CA GLY A 104 7.32 12.55 1.65
C GLY A 104 5.96 11.88 1.85
N GLN A 105 4.88 12.42 1.28
CA GLN A 105 3.57 11.76 1.32
C GLN A 105 3.39 10.77 0.15
N PRO A 106 2.59 9.71 0.35
CA PRO A 106 2.22 8.81 -0.73
C PRO A 106 1.49 9.54 -1.87
N ILE A 107 1.85 9.23 -3.11
CA ILE A 107 1.23 9.74 -4.32
C ILE A 107 0.98 8.62 -5.32
N ASN A 108 -0.21 8.62 -5.93
CA ASN A 108 -0.56 7.65 -6.97
C ASN A 108 -0.25 8.21 -8.35
N VAL A 109 0.52 7.44 -9.14
CA VAL A 109 0.92 7.79 -10.50
C VAL A 109 0.38 6.74 -11.47
N GLN A 110 -0.43 7.18 -12.44
CA GLN A 110 -0.96 6.33 -13.50
C GLN A 110 -0.06 6.35 -14.73
N ARG A 111 0.25 5.16 -15.24
CA ARG A 111 1.20 4.91 -16.33
C ARG A 111 0.52 4.46 -17.62
N LEU A 112 -0.70 3.90 -17.51
CA LEU A 112 -1.45 3.36 -18.63
C LEU A 112 -2.96 3.47 -18.38
N GLY A 113 -3.75 3.47 -19.45
CA GLY A 113 -5.20 3.37 -19.39
C GLY A 113 -5.88 4.74 -19.43
N ALA A 114 -7.16 4.76 -19.06
CA ALA A 114 -7.94 5.98 -19.06
C ALA A 114 -7.73 6.78 -17.78
N VAL A 115 -7.63 8.09 -17.94
CA VAL A 115 -7.77 9.09 -16.87
C VAL A 115 -9.00 9.92 -17.20
N ASP A 116 -9.92 10.03 -16.25
CA ASP A 116 -11.14 10.82 -16.37
C ASP A 116 -11.06 12.01 -15.40
N ASP A 117 -11.40 13.22 -15.87
CA ASP A 117 -11.49 14.44 -15.04
C ASP A 117 -12.54 15.41 -15.61
N ASP A 118 -13.49 15.82 -14.77
CA ASP A 118 -14.61 16.71 -15.17
C ASP A 118 -14.19 18.18 -15.35
N GLY A 119 -13.02 18.57 -14.84
CA GLY A 119 -12.45 19.90 -14.99
C GLY A 119 -11.75 20.12 -16.34
N TRP A 120 -11.50 19.05 -17.10
CA TRP A 120 -10.95 19.15 -18.45
C TRP A 120 -11.99 19.57 -19.48
N ASN A 121 -11.51 20.28 -20.50
CA ASN A 121 -12.28 20.66 -21.67
C ASN A 121 -11.49 20.35 -22.95
N TRP A 122 -10.96 19.13 -23.03
CA TRP A 122 -10.16 18.70 -24.17
C TRP A 122 -10.97 18.60 -25.46
N GLN A 123 -10.31 18.85 -26.59
CA GLN A 123 -10.81 18.39 -27.88
C GLN A 123 -10.27 16.99 -28.14
N PRO A 124 -11.00 16.10 -28.84
CA PRO A 124 -10.43 14.82 -29.26
C PRO A 124 -9.13 15.04 -30.05
N GLY A 125 -8.03 14.45 -29.58
CA GLY A 125 -6.70 14.76 -30.13
C GLY A 125 -5.55 14.37 -29.21
N ARG A 126 -4.33 14.64 -29.66
CA ARG A 126 -3.09 14.34 -28.93
C ARG A 126 -2.95 15.24 -27.70
N VAL A 127 -2.28 14.71 -26.68
CA VAL A 127 -1.92 15.43 -25.45
C VAL A 127 -0.43 15.20 -25.19
N TRP A 128 0.28 16.29 -24.97
CA TRP A 128 1.72 16.35 -24.82
C TRP A 128 2.11 16.80 -23.42
N LEU A 129 3.37 16.52 -23.06
CA LEU A 129 4.04 17.12 -21.92
C LEU A 129 4.26 18.62 -22.15
N GLY A 130 3.89 19.43 -21.17
CA GLY A 130 4.19 20.85 -21.10
C GLY A 130 5.16 21.17 -19.97
N SER A 131 5.25 22.45 -19.61
CA SER A 131 6.13 22.88 -18.52
C SER A 131 5.63 22.39 -17.16
N ALA A 132 6.56 22.12 -16.25
CA ALA A 132 6.30 21.67 -14.87
C ALA A 132 5.22 20.58 -14.75
N GLY A 133 5.29 19.57 -15.64
CA GLY A 133 4.38 18.44 -15.66
C GLY A 133 2.98 18.76 -16.16
N SER A 134 2.72 19.93 -16.74
CA SER A 134 1.40 20.24 -17.32
C SER A 134 1.09 19.34 -18.53
N LEU A 135 -0.19 19.08 -18.76
CA LEU A 135 -0.69 18.36 -19.93
C LEU A 135 -1.28 19.39 -20.89
N THR A 136 -0.92 19.33 -22.18
CA THR A 136 -1.31 20.34 -23.17
C THR A 136 -1.70 19.73 -24.51
N GLN A 137 -2.53 20.42 -25.30
CA GLN A 137 -2.85 20.07 -26.70
C GLN A 137 -2.09 20.91 -27.73
N THR A 138 -1.14 21.71 -27.26
CA THR A 138 -0.19 22.41 -28.12
C THR A 138 1.12 21.65 -28.06
N PRO A 139 1.60 21.06 -29.18
CA PRO A 139 2.91 20.41 -29.20
C PRO A 139 4.01 21.42 -28.88
N PRO A 140 5.09 21.01 -28.20
CA PRO A 140 6.23 21.88 -27.97
C PRO A 140 6.90 22.27 -29.30
N ALA A 141 7.52 23.45 -29.33
CA ALA A 141 8.26 23.96 -30.49
C ALA A 141 9.78 23.92 -30.30
N ASP A 142 10.23 23.49 -29.12
CA ASP A 142 11.61 23.40 -28.65
C ASP A 142 11.70 22.29 -27.58
N GLY A 143 12.90 21.96 -27.11
CA GLY A 143 13.07 20.95 -26.05
C GLY A 143 12.66 19.55 -26.52
N TYR A 144 11.87 18.84 -25.71
CA TYR A 144 11.44 17.48 -26.03
C TYR A 144 9.94 17.41 -26.35
N ASP A 145 9.60 16.83 -27.51
CA ASP A 145 8.24 16.41 -27.84
C ASP A 145 7.95 15.05 -27.20
N VAL A 146 7.15 15.06 -26.14
CA VAL A 146 6.73 13.85 -25.41
C VAL A 146 5.22 13.70 -25.51
N LEU A 147 4.79 12.71 -26.28
CA LEU A 147 3.37 12.35 -26.37
C LEU A 147 2.97 11.53 -25.15
N LEU A 148 2.06 12.07 -24.34
CA LEU A 148 1.52 11.38 -23.16
C LEU A 148 0.31 10.50 -23.51
N GLY A 149 -0.40 10.82 -24.59
CA GLY A 149 -1.55 10.05 -25.04
C GLY A 149 -2.50 10.83 -25.94
N ALA A 150 -3.78 10.45 -25.92
CA ALA A 150 -4.83 11.13 -26.68
C ALA A 150 -6.11 11.32 -25.87
N ALA A 151 -6.64 12.54 -25.86
CA ALA A 151 -7.97 12.82 -25.38
C ALA A 151 -8.98 12.21 -26.35
N VAL A 152 -9.88 11.37 -25.82
CA VAL A 152 -10.94 10.71 -26.60
C VAL A 152 -12.31 11.37 -26.37
N ALA A 153 -12.41 12.21 -25.34
CA ALA A 153 -13.54 13.08 -25.03
C ALA A 153 -13.04 14.26 -24.17
N SER A 154 -13.90 15.25 -23.90
CA SER A 154 -13.53 16.47 -23.17
C SER A 154 -12.95 16.22 -21.77
N GLY A 155 -13.45 15.20 -21.09
CA GLY A 155 -13.02 14.79 -19.75
C GLY A 155 -12.27 13.46 -19.71
N ARG A 156 -11.77 12.94 -20.83
CA ARG A 156 -11.13 11.61 -20.87
C ARG A 156 -9.88 11.56 -21.72
N LEU A 157 -8.78 11.18 -21.09
CA LEU A 157 -7.47 10.95 -21.70
C LEU A 157 -7.13 9.46 -21.67
N LEU A 158 -6.75 8.88 -22.81
CA LEU A 158 -6.10 7.58 -22.85
C LEU A 158 -4.58 7.79 -22.82
N LEU A 159 -3.95 7.33 -21.75
CA LEU A 159 -2.49 7.37 -21.58
C LEU A 159 -1.83 6.34 -22.49
N ASN A 160 -0.85 6.82 -23.24
CA ASN A 160 0.05 6.03 -24.07
C ASN A 160 1.37 6.80 -24.13
N LEU A 161 2.15 6.69 -23.06
CA LEU A 161 3.43 7.38 -22.92
C LEU A 161 4.39 6.93 -24.02
N GLN A 162 4.99 7.87 -24.74
CA GLN A 162 5.96 7.61 -25.80
C GLN A 162 7.34 8.12 -25.40
N ASP A 163 8.37 7.58 -26.07
CA ASP A 163 9.74 8.05 -25.89
C ASP A 163 9.87 9.53 -26.27
N PRO A 164 10.68 10.32 -25.55
CA PRO A 164 10.95 11.71 -25.89
C PRO A 164 11.62 11.87 -27.25
N ILE A 165 11.22 12.89 -28.01
CA ILE A 165 11.88 13.31 -29.24
C ILE A 165 12.48 14.70 -29.03
N GLU A 166 13.80 14.80 -29.09
CA GLU A 166 14.49 16.09 -29.03
C GLU A 166 14.19 16.92 -30.30
N LEU A 167 13.83 18.19 -30.11
CA LEU A 167 13.54 19.14 -31.17
C LEU A 167 14.74 20.09 -31.35
N GLU A 168 15.27 20.16 -32.57
CA GLU A 168 16.36 21.06 -32.98
C GLU A 168 15.91 22.52 -33.17
#